data_AF-A0AAE0FH84-F1
#
_entry.id   AF-A0AAE0FH84-F1
#
_cell.length_a   1.000
_cell.length_b   1.000
_cell.length_c   1.000
_cell.angle_alpha   90.00
_cell.angle_beta   90.00
_cell.angle_gamma   90.00
#
_symmetry.space_group_name_H-M   'P 1'
#
loop_
_entity.id
_entity.type
_entity.pdbx_description
1 polymer ?
#
loop_
_entity_poly.entity_id
_entity_poly.type
_entity_poly.pdbx_seq_one_letter_code
_entity_poly.pdbx_strand_id
1 'polypeptide(L)'
;MAEGRRIFFEVNATNGLWTCGPCAQVMDEVKALTVLIAWLQRMCSAAALRNIACQVLMEPDTAIGGKHNGDPRLDWRAPVKIVDVRAAINATRKPATGLLSAHKSPELLDTLLCSASLRHLPQHILEPLTTLLLLMIYEPDFKSQFTHNLLTHYRGLLDLGLNRATQDQFQAIAQCLDRLTVQLFNSPDTTLALAKDSRLLDILIGLLAEVIQRVVDECTHQGAARVVDVSHEIIRSKLYGRMLGDVRMVMTHAPVAHYLLSERHDLLQIFLKTMTSLQCMHPYTRKTGEHVRQDMSTWIHAVQLEQHMLSLVEYLLSAGWTRT
;
A
#
# COMPACT_ATOMS: atom_id res chain seq x y z
N MET A 1 6.85 -39.55 33.36
CA MET A 1 5.75 -40.10 32.55
C MET A 1 4.73 -38.99 32.37
N ALA A 2 4.65 -38.47 31.15
CA ALA A 2 3.75 -37.38 30.78
C ALA A 2 2.43 -37.99 30.31
N GLU A 3 1.33 -37.60 30.95
CA GLU A 3 0.00 -38.06 30.59
C GLU A 3 -0.67 -36.98 29.73
N GLY A 4 -0.94 -37.38 28.48
CA GLY A 4 -1.49 -36.50 27.45
C GLY A 4 -2.94 -36.13 27.71
N ARG A 5 -3.29 -34.89 27.34
CA ARG A 5 -4.68 -34.51 27.10
C ARG A 5 -4.84 -34.17 25.63
N ARG A 6 -5.39 -35.13 24.89
CA ARG A 6 -6.11 -34.87 23.64
C ARG A 6 -7.40 -34.15 24.03
N ILE A 7 -7.69 -33.01 23.41
CA ILE A 7 -9.04 -32.42 23.44
C ILE A 7 -9.57 -32.52 22.01
N PHE A 8 -10.60 -33.35 21.87
CA PHE A 8 -11.43 -33.47 20.67
C PHE A 8 -12.24 -32.18 20.47
N PHE A 9 -12.34 -31.72 19.23
CA PHE A 9 -13.29 -30.70 18.82
C PHE A 9 -14.66 -31.34 18.64
N GLU A 10 -15.61 -31.01 19.50
CA GLU A 10 -17.02 -31.28 19.27
C GLU A 10 -17.65 -30.04 18.62
N VAL A 11 -18.16 -30.23 17.40
CA VAL A 11 -18.89 -29.22 16.64
C VAL A 11 -20.25 -29.07 17.27
N ASN A 12 -20.55 -27.89 17.83
CA ASN A 12 -21.94 -27.51 18.09
C ASN A 12 -22.26 -26.21 17.34
N ALA A 13 -23.05 -26.38 16.30
CA ALA A 13 -23.62 -25.31 15.49
C ALA A 13 -24.71 -24.62 16.31
N THR A 14 -24.45 -23.38 16.76
CA THR A 14 -25.44 -22.29 16.91
C THR A 14 -24.75 -21.09 17.57
N ASN A 15 -24.90 -19.91 16.95
CA ASN A 15 -24.40 -18.59 17.37
C ASN A 15 -22.92 -18.27 17.06
N GLY A 16 -22.70 -17.83 15.81
CA GLY A 16 -21.40 -17.40 15.28
C GLY A 16 -20.95 -16.02 15.76
N LEU A 17 -20.36 -15.98 16.96
CA LEU A 17 -19.37 -14.96 17.34
C LEU A 17 -18.06 -15.67 17.71
N TRP A 18 -17.12 -15.71 16.76
CA TRP A 18 -15.74 -16.13 17.04
C TRP A 18 -14.95 -14.91 17.53
N THR A 19 -14.91 -14.69 18.84
CA THR A 19 -13.89 -13.86 19.48
C THR A 19 -12.77 -14.76 20.03
N CYS A 20 -11.96 -15.32 19.13
CA CYS A 20 -10.67 -15.88 19.54
C CYS A 20 -9.71 -14.70 19.74
N GLY A 21 -9.36 -14.38 20.99
CA GLY A 21 -8.27 -13.45 21.29
C GLY A 21 -6.96 -13.89 20.61
N PRO A 22 -6.02 -12.96 20.34
CA PRO A 22 -4.77 -13.30 19.68
C PRO A 22 -4.04 -14.40 20.47
N CYS A 23 -3.64 -15.46 19.77
CA CYS A 23 -2.86 -16.56 20.34
C CYS A 23 -1.59 -16.00 21.01
N ALA A 24 -1.17 -16.56 22.15
CA ALA A 24 -0.02 -16.07 22.93
C ALA A 24 1.24 -15.84 22.07
N GLN A 25 1.43 -16.64 21.03
CA GLN A 25 2.50 -16.50 20.06
C GLN A 25 2.45 -15.15 19.31
N VAL A 26 1.29 -14.73 18.82
CA VAL A 26 1.10 -13.43 18.12
C VAL A 26 1.41 -12.24 19.04
N MET A 27 1.11 -12.36 20.33
CA MET A 27 1.42 -11.31 21.31
C MET A 27 2.92 -11.14 21.53
N ASP A 28 3.70 -12.22 21.51
CA ASP A 28 5.15 -12.15 21.67
C ASP A 28 5.84 -11.62 20.40
N GLU A 29 5.26 -11.89 19.23
CA GLU A 29 5.71 -11.36 17.94
C GLU A 29 5.52 -9.84 17.82
N VAL A 30 4.36 -9.33 18.23
CA VAL A 30 4.08 -7.88 18.25
C VAL A 30 5.02 -7.16 19.21
N LYS A 31 5.29 -7.75 20.38
CA LYS A 31 6.28 -7.20 21.32
C LYS A 31 7.69 -7.16 20.71
N ALA A 32 8.12 -8.24 20.06
CA ALA A 32 9.43 -8.30 19.41
C ALA A 32 9.56 -7.22 18.31
N LEU A 33 8.53 -7.05 17.49
CA LEU A 33 8.51 -6.01 16.45
C LEU A 33 8.51 -4.60 17.05
N THR A 34 7.77 -4.39 18.14
CA THR A 34 7.75 -3.09 18.86
C THR A 34 9.13 -2.74 19.39
N VAL A 35 9.83 -3.70 20.02
CA VAL A 35 11.19 -3.53 20.54
C VAL A 35 12.17 -3.25 19.39
N LEU A 36 12.05 -3.97 18.28
CA LEU A 36 12.89 -3.73 17.10
C LEU A 36 12.71 -2.31 16.55
N ILE A 37 11.47 -1.87 16.33
CA ILE A 37 11.17 -0.54 15.79
C ILE A 37 11.72 0.54 16.73
N ALA A 38 11.47 0.43 18.03
CA ALA A 38 11.96 1.39 19.01
C ALA A 38 13.51 1.44 19.04
N TRP A 39 14.17 0.29 18.90
CA TRP A 39 15.62 0.20 18.83
C TRP A 39 16.17 0.86 17.56
N LEU A 40 15.60 0.54 16.38
CA LEU A 40 16.01 1.14 15.10
C LEU A 40 15.76 2.65 15.07
N GLN A 41 14.66 3.14 15.64
CA GLN A 41 14.37 4.57 15.74
C GLN A 41 15.43 5.30 16.57
N ARG A 42 15.86 4.71 17.70
CA ARG A 42 16.97 5.27 18.50
C ARG A 42 18.28 5.30 17.72
N MET A 43 18.58 4.26 16.93
CA MET A 43 19.75 4.29 16.06
C MET A 43 19.67 5.41 15.02
N CYS A 44 18.50 5.60 14.41
CA CYS A 44 18.30 6.64 13.41
C CYS A 44 18.44 8.08 13.95
N SER A 45 18.41 8.27 15.28
CA SER A 45 18.66 9.58 15.92
C SER A 45 20.10 10.07 15.75
N ALA A 46 21.05 9.17 15.52
CA ALA A 46 22.43 9.50 15.21
C ALA A 46 22.70 9.20 13.71
N ALA A 47 23.07 10.23 12.94
CA ALA A 47 23.34 10.08 11.50
C ALA A 47 24.37 8.97 11.21
N ALA A 48 25.40 8.84 12.06
CA ALA A 48 26.43 7.82 11.93
C ALA A 48 25.91 6.37 12.04
N LEU A 49 24.77 6.16 12.71
CA LEU A 49 24.19 4.83 12.94
C LEU A 49 23.01 4.51 12.02
N ARG A 50 22.50 5.50 11.29
CA ARG A 50 21.34 5.33 10.41
C ARG A 50 21.62 4.33 9.29
N ASN A 51 22.82 4.36 8.71
CA ASN A 51 23.24 3.39 7.70
C ASN A 51 23.22 1.94 8.22
N ILE A 52 23.64 1.73 9.47
CA ILE A 52 23.59 0.41 10.10
C ILE A 52 22.14 -0.02 10.31
N ALA A 53 21.27 0.88 10.78
CA ALA A 53 19.84 0.62 10.90
C ALA A 53 19.19 0.26 9.55
N CYS A 54 19.61 0.92 8.46
CA CYS A 54 19.17 0.60 7.10
C CYS A 54 19.62 -0.79 6.66
N GLN A 55 20.88 -1.15 6.90
CA GLN A 55 21.39 -2.49 6.61
C GLN A 55 20.66 -3.59 7.37
N VAL A 56 20.21 -3.35 8.61
CA VAL A 56 19.42 -4.33 9.37
C VAL A 56 18.10 -4.69 8.67
N LEU A 57 17.44 -3.73 8.02
CA LEU A 57 16.19 -3.99 7.28
C LEU A 57 16.42 -4.58 5.88
N MET A 58 17.51 -4.19 5.21
CA MET A 58 17.82 -4.60 3.84
C MET A 58 18.55 -5.95 3.79
N GLU A 59 19.60 -6.12 4.59
CA GLU A 59 20.44 -7.33 4.62
C GLU A 59 20.67 -7.80 6.06
N PRO A 60 19.70 -8.50 6.65
CA PRO A 60 19.76 -8.78 8.08
C PRO A 60 20.88 -9.79 8.44
N ASP A 61 21.38 -10.52 7.45
CA ASP A 61 22.41 -11.56 7.60
C ASP A 61 23.85 -10.99 7.54
N THR A 62 24.06 -9.77 7.00
CA THR A 62 25.39 -9.12 6.91
C THR A 62 25.67 -8.16 8.07
N ALA A 63 24.63 -7.60 8.69
CA ALA A 63 24.75 -6.60 9.77
C ALA A 63 25.36 -7.14 11.09
N ILE A 64 25.46 -8.46 11.27
CA ILE A 64 25.89 -9.09 12.55
C ILE A 64 27.42 -9.39 12.58
N GLY A 65 28.15 -9.18 11.48
CA GLY A 65 29.56 -9.61 11.35
C GLY A 65 30.65 -8.57 11.67
N GLY A 66 30.31 -7.30 11.91
CA GLY A 66 31.29 -6.23 12.04
C GLY A 66 32.02 -6.19 13.41
N LYS A 67 33.28 -6.62 13.46
CA LYS A 67 34.19 -6.28 14.58
C LYS A 67 34.51 -4.78 14.54
N HIS A 68 33.72 -3.94 15.20
CA HIS A 68 34.11 -2.55 15.49
C HIS A 68 34.64 -2.42 16.92
N ASN A 69 35.84 -1.85 17.03
CA ASN A 69 36.56 -1.60 18.28
C ASN A 69 35.96 -0.37 19.00
N GLY A 70 35.36 -0.61 20.17
CA GLY A 70 35.41 0.27 21.34
C GLY A 70 34.77 1.67 21.27
N ASP A 71 33.45 1.74 21.50
CA ASP A 71 32.84 2.84 22.27
C ASP A 71 31.86 2.25 23.31
N PRO A 72 32.16 2.32 24.63
CA PRO A 72 31.32 1.73 25.68
C PRO A 72 30.00 2.47 25.93
N ARG A 73 29.71 3.60 25.25
CA ARG A 73 28.42 4.31 25.37
C ARG A 73 27.34 3.81 24.42
N LEU A 74 27.68 2.92 23.49
CA LEU A 74 26.80 2.36 22.46
C LEU A 74 26.90 0.84 22.47
N ASP A 75 26.45 0.22 23.56
CA ASP A 75 26.28 -1.24 23.59
C ASP A 75 25.09 -1.64 22.71
N TRP A 76 25.35 -1.79 21.40
CA TRP A 76 24.36 -2.22 20.40
C TRP A 76 24.14 -3.74 20.42
N ARG A 77 24.83 -4.49 21.30
CA ARG A 77 24.71 -5.94 21.44
C ARG A 77 23.42 -6.33 22.18
N ALA A 78 22.32 -6.16 21.44
CA ALA A 78 21.02 -6.83 21.50
C ALA A 78 20.09 -6.54 22.70
N PRO A 79 18.78 -6.54 22.40
CA PRO A 79 17.94 -7.51 23.11
C PRO A 79 17.23 -8.52 22.20
N VAL A 80 17.21 -8.36 20.88
CA VAL A 80 16.46 -9.27 19.98
C VAL A 80 17.37 -9.78 18.87
N LYS A 81 17.55 -11.09 18.75
CA LYS A 81 18.22 -11.65 17.57
C LYS A 81 17.28 -11.44 16.39
N ILE A 82 17.76 -10.84 15.31
CA ILE A 82 16.99 -10.61 14.07
C ILE A 82 16.31 -11.90 13.56
N VAL A 83 16.91 -13.06 13.84
CA VAL A 83 16.35 -14.40 13.57
C VAL A 83 14.99 -14.60 14.25
N ASP A 84 14.80 -14.09 15.47
CA ASP A 84 13.56 -14.19 16.24
C ASP A 84 12.45 -13.30 15.63
N VAL A 85 12.82 -12.15 15.06
CA VAL A 85 11.88 -11.27 14.34
C VAL A 85 11.47 -11.88 13.00
N ARG A 86 12.40 -12.52 12.28
CA ARG A 86 12.10 -13.21 11.03
C ARG A 86 11.19 -14.41 11.27
N ALA A 87 11.43 -15.17 12.34
CA ALA A 87 10.56 -16.26 12.76
C ALA A 87 9.16 -15.75 13.13
N ALA A 88 9.08 -14.63 13.86
CA ALA A 88 7.83 -13.96 14.21
C ALA A 88 7.02 -13.54 12.99
N ILE A 89 7.64 -12.80 12.05
CA ILE A 89 6.92 -12.33 10.87
C ILE A 89 6.55 -13.49 9.94
N ASN A 90 7.43 -14.48 9.74
CA ASN A 90 7.10 -15.66 8.93
C ASN A 90 6.01 -16.54 9.57
N ALA A 91 5.90 -16.57 10.90
CA ALA A 91 4.85 -17.31 11.60
C ALA A 91 3.46 -16.64 11.45
N THR A 92 3.37 -15.33 11.21
CA THR A 92 2.11 -14.67 10.83
C THR A 92 1.59 -15.09 9.45
N ARG A 93 2.42 -15.73 8.62
CA ARG A 93 2.05 -16.30 7.32
C ARG A 93 1.44 -17.69 7.53
N LYS A 94 0.12 -17.84 7.39
CA LYS A 94 -0.45 -19.19 7.17
C LYS A 94 0.17 -19.77 5.89
N PRO A 95 0.68 -21.01 5.89
CA PRO A 95 1.26 -21.60 4.69
C PRO A 95 0.16 -21.79 3.65
N ALA A 96 0.19 -20.99 2.58
CA ALA A 96 -0.48 -21.36 1.35
C ALA A 96 0.26 -22.58 0.79
N THR A 97 -0.45 -23.70 0.73
CA THR A 97 -0.02 -24.95 0.13
C THR A 97 0.48 -24.74 -1.30
N GLY A 98 1.69 -25.24 -1.58
CA GLY A 98 2.10 -25.64 -2.93
C GLY A 98 3.27 -24.85 -3.53
N LEU A 99 4.34 -25.59 -3.85
CA LEU A 99 5.52 -25.25 -4.64
C LEU A 99 6.55 -24.28 -4.03
N LEU A 100 7.49 -24.91 -3.31
CA LEU A 100 8.80 -24.37 -2.96
C LEU A 100 9.66 -24.26 -4.23
N SER A 101 9.88 -23.03 -4.71
CA SER A 101 11.07 -22.67 -5.44
C SER A 101 12.11 -22.15 -4.44
N ALA A 102 13.37 -22.56 -4.59
CA ALA A 102 14.51 -22.10 -3.81
C ALA A 102 14.79 -20.61 -4.10
N HIS A 103 14.00 -19.72 -3.50
CA HIS A 103 14.23 -18.28 -3.53
C HIS A 103 14.90 -17.83 -2.24
N LYS A 104 15.92 -16.97 -2.39
CA LYS A 104 16.54 -16.18 -1.32
C LYS A 104 15.44 -15.69 -0.37
N SER A 105 15.55 -15.99 0.92
CA SER A 105 14.51 -15.60 1.89
C SER A 105 14.21 -14.11 1.77
N PRO A 106 12.94 -13.69 1.70
CA PRO A 106 12.60 -12.29 1.50
C PRO A 106 13.25 -11.44 2.58
N GLU A 107 13.81 -10.30 2.17
CA GLU A 107 14.42 -9.34 3.07
C GLU A 107 13.38 -8.88 4.11
N LEU A 108 13.84 -8.44 5.29
CA LEU A 108 12.93 -8.03 6.35
C LEU A 108 12.01 -6.89 5.87
N LEU A 109 12.58 -5.98 5.09
CA LEU A 109 11.82 -4.90 4.45
C LEU A 109 10.73 -5.41 3.49
N ASP A 110 11.06 -6.37 2.63
CA ASP A 110 10.09 -7.00 1.71
C ASP A 110 8.90 -7.60 2.49
N THR A 111 9.22 -8.25 3.60
CA THR A 111 8.20 -8.86 4.46
C THR A 111 7.32 -7.82 5.16
N LEU A 112 7.91 -6.71 5.62
CA LEU A 112 7.16 -5.61 6.25
C LEU A 112 6.21 -4.89 5.26
N LEU A 113 6.53 -4.89 3.98
CA LEU A 113 5.74 -4.24 2.92
C LEU A 113 4.70 -5.18 2.30
N CYS A 114 4.84 -6.50 2.48
CA CYS A 114 3.91 -7.47 1.92
C CYS A 114 2.51 -7.34 2.55
N SER A 115 1.47 -7.38 1.70
CA SER A 115 0.07 -7.31 2.14
C SER A 115 -0.32 -8.40 3.15
N ALA A 116 0.31 -9.58 3.06
CA ALA A 116 0.10 -10.69 3.98
C ALA A 116 0.56 -10.40 5.42
N SER A 117 1.55 -9.52 5.60
CA SER A 117 2.01 -9.08 6.91
C SER A 117 1.24 -7.85 7.37
N LEU A 118 1.04 -6.88 6.46
CA LEU A 118 0.33 -5.64 6.74
C LEU A 118 -1.13 -5.85 7.20
N ARG A 119 -1.81 -6.89 6.70
CA ARG A 119 -3.18 -7.24 7.13
C ARG A 119 -3.31 -7.61 8.61
N HIS A 120 -2.22 -8.03 9.25
CA HIS A 120 -2.20 -8.51 10.63
C HIS A 120 -1.45 -7.58 11.57
N LEU A 121 -0.82 -6.53 11.03
CA LEU A 121 -0.02 -5.60 11.80
C LEU A 121 -0.93 -4.70 12.66
N PRO A 122 -0.77 -4.68 14.00
CA PRO A 122 -1.60 -3.85 14.85
C PRO A 122 -1.44 -2.36 14.53
N GLN A 123 -2.55 -1.61 14.55
CA GLN A 123 -2.54 -0.19 14.19
C GLN A 123 -1.60 0.67 15.05
N HIS A 124 -1.43 0.34 16.33
CA HIS A 124 -0.50 1.06 17.21
C HIS A 124 0.99 0.89 16.83
N ILE A 125 1.32 -0.09 15.97
CA ILE A 125 2.67 -0.32 15.43
C ILE A 125 2.87 0.43 14.12
N LEU A 126 1.81 0.69 13.34
CA LEU A 126 1.91 1.36 12.05
C LEU A 126 2.53 2.76 12.15
N GLU A 127 2.16 3.53 13.18
CA GLU A 127 2.67 4.89 13.35
C GLU A 127 4.17 4.92 13.71
N PRO A 128 4.66 4.14 14.70
CA PRO A 128 6.10 3.97 14.92
C PRO A 128 6.84 3.43 13.70
N LEU A 129 6.29 2.45 12.99
CA LEU A 129 6.91 1.90 11.79
C LEU A 129 7.05 2.97 10.70
N THR A 130 6.00 3.76 10.47
CA THR A 130 6.03 4.85 9.48
C THR A 130 7.06 5.90 9.84
N THR A 131 7.13 6.27 11.11
CA THR A 131 8.16 7.21 11.60
C THR A 131 9.56 6.67 11.36
N LEU A 132 9.78 5.38 11.63
CA LEU A 132 11.06 4.72 11.35
C LEU A 132 11.40 4.78 9.86
N LEU A 133 10.46 4.39 8.99
CA LEU A 133 10.67 4.39 7.54
C LEU A 133 10.96 5.80 7.02
N LEU A 134 10.27 6.83 7.52
CA LEU A 134 10.54 8.23 7.19
C LEU A 134 11.96 8.65 7.60
N LEU A 135 12.43 8.24 8.78
CA LEU A 135 13.80 8.52 9.22
C LEU A 135 14.85 7.84 8.33
N MET A 136 14.54 6.65 7.81
CA MET A 136 15.47 5.86 7.00
C MET A 136 15.50 6.28 5.54
N ILE A 137 14.41 6.84 4.99
CA ILE A 137 14.33 7.38 3.62
C ILE A 137 15.31 8.55 3.39
N TYR A 138 15.89 9.13 4.44
CA TYR A 138 16.99 10.09 4.29
C TYR A 138 18.30 9.45 3.80
N GLU A 139 18.50 8.14 3.95
CA GLU A 139 19.63 7.44 3.34
C GLU A 139 19.31 7.08 1.88
N PRO A 140 20.12 7.52 0.89
CA PRO A 140 19.80 7.35 -0.53
C PRO A 140 19.63 5.89 -0.96
N ASP A 141 20.51 4.99 -0.50
CA ASP A 141 20.48 3.57 -0.86
C ASP A 141 19.21 2.90 -0.32
N PHE A 142 18.86 3.21 0.94
CA PHE A 142 17.61 2.74 1.53
C PHE A 142 16.40 3.30 0.80
N LYS A 143 16.39 4.60 0.48
CA LYS A 143 15.28 5.23 -0.26
C LYS A 143 15.04 4.53 -1.59
N SER A 144 16.10 4.24 -2.36
CA SER A 144 15.99 3.55 -3.64
C SER A 144 15.39 2.15 -3.47
N GLN A 145 15.98 1.31 -2.62
CA GLN A 145 15.50 -0.06 -2.40
C GLN A 145 14.08 -0.10 -1.83
N PHE A 146 13.78 0.77 -0.85
CA PHE A 146 12.44 0.92 -0.29
C PHE A 146 11.41 1.27 -1.36
N THR A 147 11.74 2.21 -2.25
CA THR A 147 10.83 2.61 -3.33
C THR A 147 10.54 1.44 -4.26
N HIS A 148 11.57 0.70 -4.68
CA HIS A 148 11.39 -0.48 -5.55
C HIS A 148 10.54 -1.59 -4.88
N ASN A 149 10.82 -1.88 -3.61
CA ASN A 149 10.06 -2.90 -2.87
C ASN A 149 8.61 -2.45 -2.65
N LEU A 150 8.38 -1.18 -2.31
CA LEU A 150 7.03 -0.63 -2.16
C LEU A 150 6.23 -0.75 -3.46
N LEU A 151 6.83 -0.42 -4.60
CA LEU A 151 6.18 -0.55 -5.92
C LEU A 151 5.83 -2.01 -6.24
N THR A 152 6.69 -2.96 -5.86
CA THR A 152 6.45 -4.40 -6.04
C THR A 152 5.24 -4.89 -5.23
N HIS A 153 5.05 -4.36 -4.01
CA HIS A 153 3.93 -4.74 -3.14
C HIS A 153 2.67 -3.88 -3.30
N TYR A 154 2.71 -2.86 -4.16
CA TYR A 154 1.64 -1.89 -4.26
C TYR A 154 0.30 -2.53 -4.67
N ARG A 155 0.31 -3.55 -5.53
CA ARG A 155 -0.90 -4.33 -5.87
C ARG A 155 -1.52 -5.01 -4.65
N GLY A 156 -0.68 -5.55 -3.76
CA GLY A 156 -1.16 -6.18 -2.54
C GLY A 156 -1.91 -5.21 -1.63
N LEU A 157 -1.58 -3.91 -1.66
CA LEU A 157 -2.33 -2.88 -0.94
C LEU A 157 -3.74 -2.70 -1.49
N LEU A 158 -3.90 -2.75 -2.83
CA LEU A 158 -5.21 -2.72 -3.45
C LEU A 158 -6.05 -3.94 -3.04
N ASP A 159 -5.46 -5.14 -3.02
CA ASP A 159 -6.14 -6.36 -2.59
C ASP A 159 -6.64 -6.26 -1.13
N LEU A 160 -5.91 -5.57 -0.25
CA LEU A 160 -6.36 -5.29 1.11
C LEU A 160 -7.57 -4.35 1.15
N GLY A 161 -7.57 -3.31 0.30
CA GLY A 161 -8.66 -2.35 0.25
C GLY A 161 -9.92 -2.91 -0.41
N LEU A 162 -9.78 -3.86 -1.34
CA LEU A 162 -10.92 -4.56 -1.97
C LEU A 162 -11.61 -5.56 -1.03
N ASN A 163 -10.89 -6.08 -0.04
CA ASN A 163 -11.45 -7.00 0.93
C ASN A 163 -12.09 -6.24 2.11
N ARG A 164 -13.43 -6.33 2.22
CA ARG A 164 -14.20 -5.68 3.30
C ARG A 164 -13.69 -5.99 4.71
N ALA A 165 -13.16 -7.20 4.94
CA ALA A 165 -12.62 -7.58 6.25
C ALA A 165 -11.33 -6.84 6.63
N THR A 166 -10.65 -6.23 5.67
CA THR A 166 -9.37 -5.52 5.87
C THR A 166 -9.44 -4.04 5.50
N GLN A 167 -10.64 -3.49 5.30
CA GLN A 167 -10.83 -2.12 4.85
C GLN A 167 -10.32 -1.08 5.87
N ASP A 168 -10.59 -1.27 7.17
CA ASP A 168 -10.08 -0.39 8.23
C ASP A 168 -8.54 -0.42 8.31
N GLN A 169 -7.96 -1.60 8.11
CA GLN A 169 -6.52 -1.77 8.07
C GLN A 169 -5.90 -1.07 6.85
N PHE A 170 -6.53 -1.18 5.68
CA PHE A 170 -6.13 -0.46 4.48
C PHE A 170 -6.17 1.06 4.70
N GLN A 171 -7.20 1.60 5.34
CA GLN A 171 -7.28 3.04 5.65
C GLN A 171 -6.12 3.51 6.54
N ALA A 172 -5.78 2.75 7.58
CA ALA A 172 -4.65 3.07 8.44
C ALA A 172 -3.31 3.03 7.68
N ILE A 173 -3.13 2.04 6.80
CA ILE A 173 -1.94 1.93 5.95
C ILE A 173 -1.89 3.07 4.92
N ALA A 174 -3.01 3.43 4.30
CA ALA A 174 -3.10 4.51 3.32
C ALA A 174 -2.62 5.85 3.90
N GLN A 175 -3.03 6.17 5.14
CA GLN A 175 -2.56 7.37 5.87
C GLN A 175 -1.04 7.35 6.14
N CYS A 176 -0.49 6.16 6.39
CA CYS A 176 0.96 5.99 6.54
C CYS A 176 1.69 6.23 5.21
N LEU A 177 1.14 5.68 4.13
CA LEU A 177 1.69 5.80 2.80
C LEU A 177 1.63 7.22 2.25
N ASP A 178 0.61 8.03 2.59
CA ASP A 178 0.55 9.43 2.17
C ASP A 178 1.83 10.19 2.56
N ARG A 179 2.32 9.99 3.80
CA ARG A 179 3.55 10.64 4.27
C ARG A 179 4.79 10.07 3.57
N LEU A 180 4.83 8.77 3.34
CA LEU A 180 5.96 8.10 2.71
C LEU A 180 6.08 8.50 1.24
N THR A 181 4.99 8.41 0.46
CA THR A 181 5.05 8.68 -0.99
C THR A 181 5.32 10.13 -1.30
N VAL A 182 4.88 11.09 -0.45
CA VAL A 182 5.33 12.49 -0.54
C VAL A 182 6.85 12.59 -0.50
N GLN A 183 7.52 11.85 0.39
CA GLN A 183 8.98 11.88 0.49
C GLN A 183 9.67 11.10 -0.63
N LEU A 184 9.06 10.02 -1.12
CA LEU A 184 9.62 9.23 -2.22
C LEU A 184 9.55 9.98 -3.55
N PHE A 185 8.43 10.64 -3.83
CA PHE A 185 8.16 11.33 -5.10
C PHE A 185 8.33 12.84 -4.99
N ASN A 186 9.18 13.32 -4.08
CA ASN A 186 9.37 14.75 -3.84
C ASN A 186 10.13 15.48 -4.97
N SER A 187 11.03 14.78 -5.66
CA SER A 187 11.89 15.37 -6.69
C SER A 187 11.40 15.03 -8.10
N PRO A 188 11.28 16.01 -9.01
CA PRO A 188 10.93 15.77 -10.40
C PRO A 188 11.86 14.76 -11.09
N ASP A 189 13.17 14.87 -10.89
CA ASP A 189 14.17 14.03 -11.57
C ASP A 189 14.12 12.58 -11.07
N THR A 190 14.03 12.39 -9.75
CA THR A 190 13.90 11.05 -9.17
C THR A 190 12.59 10.40 -9.60
N THR A 191 11.50 11.16 -9.60
CA THR A 191 10.19 10.63 -10.00
C THR A 191 10.15 10.28 -11.48
N LEU A 192 10.81 11.07 -12.34
CA LEU A 192 10.96 10.76 -13.76
C LEU A 192 11.80 9.50 -13.97
N ALA A 193 12.91 9.33 -13.24
CA ALA A 193 13.71 8.10 -13.28
C ALA A 193 12.88 6.88 -12.87
N LEU A 194 12.08 6.97 -11.80
CA LEU A 194 11.17 5.89 -11.40
C LEU A 194 10.09 5.60 -12.46
N ALA A 195 9.58 6.63 -13.15
CA ALA A 195 8.64 6.47 -14.25
C ALA A 195 9.25 5.75 -15.47
N LYS A 196 10.54 5.98 -15.74
CA LYS A 196 11.28 5.36 -16.85
C LYS A 196 11.77 3.96 -16.51
N ASP A 197 12.37 3.79 -15.34
CA ASP A 197 13.18 2.61 -15.01
C ASP A 197 12.48 1.63 -14.08
N SER A 198 11.44 2.08 -13.35
CA SER A 198 10.82 1.32 -12.25
C SER A 198 9.33 1.03 -12.43
N ARG A 199 8.80 1.24 -13.65
CA ARG A 199 7.38 1.01 -13.98
C ARG A 199 6.40 1.73 -13.06
N LEU A 200 6.81 2.88 -12.49
CA LEU A 200 6.01 3.64 -11.54
C LEU A 200 4.64 4.01 -12.14
N LEU A 201 4.62 4.55 -13.35
CA LEU A 201 3.37 4.94 -14.02
C LEU A 201 2.51 3.72 -14.37
N ASP A 202 3.13 2.62 -14.83
CA ASP A 202 2.42 1.38 -15.14
C ASP A 202 1.64 0.85 -13.94
N ILE A 203 2.27 0.87 -12.76
CA ILE A 203 1.67 0.40 -11.52
C ILE A 203 0.55 1.34 -11.08
N LEU A 204 0.83 2.65 -10.99
CA LEU A 204 -0.14 3.61 -10.46
C LEU A 204 -1.35 3.79 -11.37
N ILE A 205 -1.15 3.98 -12.68
CA ILE A 205 -2.24 4.14 -13.66
C ILE A 205 -2.95 2.79 -13.87
N GLY A 206 -2.20 1.69 -13.93
CA GLY A 206 -2.77 0.35 -14.09
C GLY A 206 -3.70 -0.02 -12.94
N LEU A 207 -3.28 0.19 -11.69
CA LEU A 207 -4.10 -0.09 -10.51
C LEU A 207 -5.31 0.85 -10.41
N LEU A 208 -5.15 2.15 -10.72
CA LEU A 208 -6.28 3.08 -10.79
C LEU A 208 -7.32 2.61 -11.82
N ALA A 209 -6.86 2.26 -13.03
CA ALA A 209 -7.72 1.75 -14.09
C ALA A 209 -8.40 0.44 -13.68
N GLU A 210 -7.68 -0.48 -13.03
CA GLU A 210 -8.23 -1.75 -12.54
C GLU A 210 -9.34 -1.54 -11.51
N VAL A 211 -9.17 -0.62 -10.54
CA VAL A 211 -10.20 -0.30 -9.55
C VAL A 211 -11.47 0.18 -10.22
N ILE A 212 -11.34 1.10 -11.18
CA ILE A 212 -12.49 1.65 -11.91
C ILE A 212 -13.13 0.59 -12.80
N GLN A 213 -12.32 -0.17 -13.55
CA GLN A 213 -12.79 -1.20 -14.44
C GLN A 213 -13.55 -2.31 -13.69
N ARG A 214 -13.11 -2.63 -12.47
CA ARG A 214 -13.82 -3.57 -11.61
C ARG A 214 -15.26 -3.13 -11.31
N VAL A 215 -15.46 -1.84 -11.05
CA VAL A 215 -16.82 -1.29 -10.86
C VAL A 215 -17.63 -1.39 -12.13
N VAL A 216 -17.03 -1.05 -13.28
CA VAL A 216 -17.71 -1.18 -14.58
C VAL A 216 -18.13 -2.63 -14.83
N ASP A 217 -17.24 -3.59 -14.62
CA ASP A 217 -17.52 -5.00 -14.91
C ASP A 217 -18.54 -5.62 -13.94
N GLU A 218 -18.52 -5.23 -12.66
CA GLU A 218 -19.51 -5.69 -11.67
C GLU A 218 -20.91 -5.08 -11.90
N CYS A 219 -21.00 -3.89 -12.51
CA CYS A 219 -22.26 -3.16 -12.74
C CYS A 219 -22.83 -3.28 -14.16
N THR A 220 -22.04 -3.76 -15.14
CA THR A 220 -22.53 -3.92 -16.52
C THR A 220 -23.41 -5.17 -16.62
N HIS A 221 -24.69 -5.06 -16.26
CA HIS A 221 -25.69 -6.06 -16.66
C HIS A 221 -25.90 -6.00 -18.18
N GLN A 222 -26.17 -7.17 -18.78
CA GLN A 222 -26.27 -7.39 -20.23
C GLN A 222 -27.07 -6.28 -20.94
N GLY A 223 -26.38 -5.43 -21.71
CA GLY A 223 -26.99 -4.40 -22.58
C GLY A 223 -26.91 -2.95 -22.10
N ALA A 224 -26.44 -2.68 -20.87
CA ALA A 224 -26.25 -1.30 -20.39
C ALA A 224 -24.92 -0.69 -20.89
N ALA A 225 -24.85 0.64 -21.00
CA ALA A 225 -23.62 1.36 -21.29
C ALA A 225 -22.55 1.05 -20.22
N ARG A 226 -21.29 0.88 -20.62
CA ARG A 226 -20.14 0.58 -19.73
C ARG A 226 -19.74 1.82 -18.92
N VAL A 227 -20.63 2.28 -18.05
CA VAL A 227 -20.49 3.46 -17.20
C VAL A 227 -20.35 3.01 -15.74
N VAL A 228 -19.55 3.74 -14.97
CA VAL A 228 -19.37 3.50 -13.54
C VAL A 228 -20.67 3.79 -12.77
N ASP A 229 -21.12 2.80 -11.98
CA ASP A 229 -22.16 3.02 -10.97
C ASP A 229 -21.55 3.68 -9.73
N VAL A 230 -21.94 4.93 -9.48
CA VAL A 230 -21.45 5.73 -8.35
C VAL A 230 -22.00 5.28 -7.00
N SER A 231 -23.03 4.42 -7.00
CA SER A 231 -23.57 3.79 -5.79
C SER A 231 -22.74 2.58 -5.35
N HIS A 232 -21.81 2.12 -6.20
CA HIS A 232 -20.97 0.97 -5.92
C HIS A 232 -20.06 1.21 -4.71
N GLU A 233 -19.83 0.16 -3.90
CA GLU A 233 -19.08 0.26 -2.64
C GLU A 233 -17.67 0.84 -2.84
N ILE A 234 -16.97 0.43 -3.90
CA ILE A 234 -15.63 0.90 -4.25
C ILE A 234 -15.60 2.43 -4.44
N ILE A 235 -16.64 2.99 -5.07
CA ILE A 235 -16.75 4.42 -5.32
C ILE A 235 -17.15 5.13 -4.02
N ARG A 236 -18.17 4.63 -3.32
CA ARG A 236 -18.67 5.21 -2.07
C ARG A 236 -17.60 5.26 -0.97
N SER A 237 -16.82 4.19 -0.83
CA SER A 237 -15.71 4.08 0.12
C SER A 237 -14.44 4.81 -0.31
N LYS A 238 -14.42 5.40 -1.52
CA LYS A 238 -13.28 6.11 -2.10
C LYS A 238 -12.02 5.26 -2.17
N LEU A 239 -12.16 3.95 -2.43
CA LEU A 239 -11.01 3.05 -2.50
C LEU A 239 -10.01 3.51 -3.58
N TYR A 240 -10.50 4.09 -4.68
CA TYR A 240 -9.68 4.69 -5.74
C TYR A 240 -8.79 5.86 -5.27
N GLY A 241 -9.11 6.49 -4.13
CA GLY A 241 -8.51 7.74 -3.69
C GLY A 241 -7.00 7.65 -3.46
N ARG A 242 -6.50 6.52 -2.95
CA ARG A 242 -5.06 6.34 -2.69
C ARG A 242 -4.25 6.31 -3.99
N MET A 243 -4.64 5.47 -4.93
CA MET A 243 -3.99 5.34 -6.24
C MET A 243 -4.06 6.65 -7.01
N LEU A 244 -5.23 7.28 -7.03
CA LEU A 244 -5.43 8.58 -7.64
C LEU A 244 -4.54 9.66 -7.00
N GLY A 245 -4.40 9.68 -5.67
CA GLY A 245 -3.54 10.61 -4.95
C GLY A 245 -2.08 10.49 -5.36
N ASP A 246 -1.56 9.27 -5.51
CA ASP A 246 -0.19 9.05 -5.95
C ASP A 246 0.01 9.36 -7.44
N VAL A 247 -0.94 9.01 -8.31
CA VAL A 247 -0.91 9.42 -9.72
C VAL A 247 -0.85 10.94 -9.81
N ARG A 248 -1.69 11.65 -9.04
CA ARG A 248 -1.71 13.12 -8.99
C ARG A 248 -0.36 13.69 -8.56
N MET A 249 0.20 13.16 -7.48
CA MET A 249 1.49 13.62 -6.95
C MET A 249 2.60 13.47 -7.99
N VAL A 250 2.66 12.32 -8.66
CA VAL A 250 3.65 12.04 -9.70
C VAL A 250 3.45 12.95 -10.92
N MET A 251 2.19 13.14 -11.36
CA MET A 251 1.85 13.96 -12.52
C MET A 251 1.98 15.47 -12.28
N THR A 252 2.07 15.91 -11.02
CA THR A 252 2.36 17.32 -10.70
C THR A 252 3.75 17.73 -11.19
N HIS A 253 4.66 16.76 -11.34
CA HIS A 253 5.98 16.99 -11.94
C HIS A 253 5.87 17.05 -13.46
N ALA A 254 6.03 18.23 -14.05
CA ALA A 254 5.92 18.46 -15.48
C ALA A 254 6.73 17.49 -16.37
N PRO A 255 7.99 17.11 -16.03
CA PRO A 255 8.73 16.13 -16.82
C PRO A 255 8.06 14.75 -16.89
N VAL A 256 7.38 14.34 -15.82
CA VAL A 256 6.69 13.05 -15.76
C VAL A 256 5.39 13.08 -16.56
N ALA A 257 4.60 14.15 -16.43
CA ALA A 257 3.41 14.35 -17.25
C ALA A 257 3.77 14.47 -18.74
N HIS A 258 4.87 15.14 -19.07
CA HIS A 258 5.37 15.20 -20.44
C HIS A 258 5.77 13.81 -20.95
N TYR A 259 6.52 13.03 -20.16
CA TYR A 259 6.90 11.66 -20.49
C TYR A 259 5.67 10.77 -20.75
N LEU A 260 4.62 10.88 -19.93
CA LEU A 260 3.37 10.17 -20.14
C LEU A 260 2.69 10.54 -21.48
N LEU A 261 2.69 11.82 -21.84
CA LEU A 261 2.09 12.31 -23.09
C LEU A 261 2.89 11.93 -24.34
N SER A 262 4.21 12.06 -24.29
CA SER A 262 5.07 11.97 -25.47
C SER A 262 5.64 10.58 -25.71
N GLU A 263 5.86 9.79 -24.66
CA GLU A 263 6.57 8.50 -24.76
C GLU A 263 5.69 7.30 -24.34
N ARG A 264 4.67 7.47 -23.49
CA ARG A 264 3.83 6.37 -22.95
C ARG A 264 2.38 6.40 -23.45
N HIS A 265 2.20 6.36 -24.77
CA HIS A 265 0.87 6.32 -25.41
C HIS A 265 -0.01 5.14 -24.95
N ASP A 266 0.60 4.02 -24.59
CA ASP A 266 -0.07 2.85 -24.03
C ASP A 266 -0.80 3.19 -22.71
N LEU A 267 -0.10 3.84 -21.78
CA LEU A 267 -0.68 4.25 -20.50
C LEU A 267 -1.66 5.40 -20.65
N LEU A 268 -1.37 6.35 -21.56
CA LEU A 268 -2.31 7.42 -21.89
C LEU A 268 -3.62 6.84 -22.42
N GLN A 269 -3.58 5.81 -23.28
CA GLN A 269 -4.77 5.15 -23.79
C GLN A 269 -5.55 4.44 -22.68
N ILE A 270 -4.86 3.77 -21.74
CA ILE A 270 -5.50 3.18 -20.55
C ILE A 270 -6.22 4.27 -19.75
N PHE A 271 -5.53 5.38 -19.45
CA PHE A 271 -6.10 6.51 -18.73
C PHE A 271 -7.34 7.10 -19.42
N LEU A 272 -7.27 7.34 -20.74
CA LEU A 272 -8.41 7.88 -21.51
C LEU A 272 -9.60 6.89 -21.58
N LYS A 273 -9.34 5.59 -21.68
CA LYS A 273 -10.39 4.56 -21.59
C LYS A 273 -11.05 4.57 -20.21
N THR A 274 -10.26 4.67 -19.15
CA THR A 274 -10.77 4.84 -17.78
C THR A 274 -11.64 6.09 -17.69
N MET A 275 -11.18 7.24 -18.21
CA MET A 275 -11.97 8.49 -18.26
C MET A 275 -13.30 8.32 -19.01
N THR A 276 -13.32 7.56 -20.09
CA THR A 276 -14.54 7.31 -20.87
C THR A 276 -15.60 6.58 -20.04
N SER A 277 -15.19 5.63 -19.19
CA SER A 277 -16.11 4.93 -18.28
C SER A 277 -16.72 5.81 -17.19
N LEU A 278 -16.13 6.98 -16.95
CA LEU A 278 -16.60 7.98 -15.99
C LEU A 278 -17.57 8.99 -16.62
N GLN A 279 -17.71 8.99 -17.95
CA GLN A 279 -18.64 9.89 -18.61
C GLN A 279 -20.09 9.47 -18.30
N CYS A 280 -20.93 10.46 -18.02
CA CYS A 280 -22.33 10.26 -17.67
C CYS A 280 -22.55 9.40 -16.42
N MET A 281 -21.60 9.40 -15.48
CA MET A 281 -21.82 8.90 -14.12
C MET A 281 -22.98 9.67 -13.47
N HIS A 282 -24.11 9.00 -13.26
CA HIS A 282 -25.36 9.58 -12.73
C HIS A 282 -26.18 10.45 -13.71
N PRO A 283 -26.76 9.85 -14.78
CA PRO A 283 -27.61 10.60 -15.71
C PRO A 283 -28.97 10.94 -15.07
N TYR A 284 -29.48 12.14 -15.34
CA TYR A 284 -30.84 12.51 -14.92
C TYR A 284 -31.89 11.67 -15.65
N THR A 285 -32.60 10.82 -14.91
CA THR A 285 -33.77 10.09 -15.42
C THR A 285 -35.05 10.87 -15.16
N ARG A 286 -35.83 11.14 -16.21
CA ARG A 286 -37.18 11.69 -16.09
C ARG A 286 -38.10 10.68 -15.43
N LYS A 287 -38.63 11.00 -14.25
CA LYS A 287 -39.71 10.24 -13.59
C LYS A 287 -41.06 10.92 -13.85
N THR A 288 -42.07 10.15 -14.24
CA THR A 288 -43.46 10.62 -14.43
C THR A 288 -44.41 9.82 -13.56
N GLY A 289 -45.26 10.48 -12.78
CA GLY A 289 -46.34 9.83 -12.02
C GLY A 289 -46.01 9.48 -10.55
N GLU A 290 -44.77 9.60 -10.10
CA GLU A 290 -44.38 9.41 -8.69
C GLU A 290 -43.68 10.66 -8.14
N HIS A 291 -43.94 10.99 -6.87
CA HIS A 291 -43.19 12.03 -6.16
C HIS A 291 -41.72 11.61 -6.07
N VAL A 292 -40.81 12.46 -6.58
CA VAL A 292 -39.36 12.28 -6.41
C VAL A 292 -39.05 12.50 -4.94
N ARG A 293 -38.92 11.40 -4.18
CA ARG A 293 -38.37 11.45 -2.82
C ARG A 293 -36.99 12.11 -2.86
N GLN A 294 -36.65 12.85 -1.80
CA GLN A 294 -35.40 13.60 -1.66
C GLN A 294 -34.22 12.84 -2.27
N ASP A 295 -33.49 13.55 -3.14
CA ASP A 295 -32.39 12.99 -3.91
C ASP A 295 -31.34 12.40 -2.96
N MET A 296 -30.96 11.15 -3.20
CA MET A 296 -29.93 10.49 -2.42
C MET A 296 -28.60 11.19 -2.76
N SER A 297 -27.79 11.50 -1.75
CA SER A 297 -26.49 12.20 -1.91
C SER A 297 -25.43 11.46 -2.74
N THR A 298 -25.82 10.42 -3.47
CA THR A 298 -25.01 9.61 -4.39
C THR A 298 -24.35 10.43 -5.49
N TRP A 299 -24.99 11.50 -5.98
CA TRP A 299 -24.41 12.41 -6.98
C TRP A 299 -23.09 13.06 -6.48
N ILE A 300 -22.90 13.21 -5.17
CA ILE A 300 -21.67 13.76 -4.58
C ILE A 300 -20.47 12.88 -4.94
N HIS A 301 -20.66 11.55 -4.98
CA HIS A 301 -19.59 10.62 -5.36
C HIS A 301 -19.20 10.76 -6.84
N ALA A 302 -20.19 10.99 -7.71
CA ALA A 302 -19.95 11.27 -9.14
C ALA A 302 -19.09 12.52 -9.31
N VAL A 303 -19.53 13.64 -8.71
CA VAL A 303 -18.83 14.93 -8.78
C VAL A 303 -17.42 14.83 -8.20
N GLN A 304 -17.25 14.17 -7.05
CA GLN A 304 -15.94 14.00 -6.43
C GLN A 304 -14.98 13.19 -7.30
N LEU A 305 -15.44 12.07 -7.88
CA LEU A 305 -14.61 11.24 -8.76
C LEU A 305 -14.25 11.98 -10.05
N GLU A 306 -15.21 12.66 -10.66
CA GLU A 306 -15.00 13.47 -11.86
C GLU A 306 -14.00 14.60 -11.61
N GLN A 307 -14.20 15.42 -10.56
CA GLN A 307 -13.29 16.51 -10.20
C GLN A 307 -11.86 16.00 -9.98
N HIS A 308 -11.73 14.87 -9.28
CA HIS A 308 -10.44 14.26 -9.02
C HIS A 308 -9.73 13.79 -10.29
N MET A 309 -10.46 13.19 -11.22
CA MET A 309 -9.91 12.69 -12.47
C MET A 309 -9.62 13.82 -13.47
N LEU A 310 -10.46 14.86 -13.51
CA LEU A 310 -10.22 16.07 -14.32
C LEU A 310 -8.95 16.79 -13.91
N SER A 311 -8.62 16.87 -12.62
CA SER A 311 -7.34 17.47 -12.21
C SER A 311 -6.12 16.73 -12.77
N LEU A 312 -6.21 15.42 -13.06
CA LEU A 312 -5.13 14.71 -13.76
C LEU A 312 -4.98 15.18 -15.21
N VAL A 313 -6.11 15.48 -15.87
CA VAL A 313 -6.12 16.07 -17.22
C VAL A 313 -5.49 17.46 -17.20
N GLU A 314 -5.74 18.28 -16.17
CA GLU A 314 -5.11 19.60 -16.03
C GLU A 314 -3.58 19.51 -15.96
N TYR A 315 -3.03 18.52 -15.25
CA TYR A 315 -1.57 18.29 -15.24
C TYR A 315 -1.04 17.87 -16.60
N LEU A 316 -1.77 17.02 -17.34
CA LEU A 316 -1.39 16.66 -18.71
C LEU A 316 -1.40 17.88 -19.63
N LEU A 317 -2.50 18.64 -19.63
CA LEU A 317 -2.64 19.81 -20.50
C LEU A 317 -1.59 20.87 -20.20
N SER A 318 -1.30 21.12 -18.92
CA SER A 318 -0.26 22.08 -18.53
C SER A 318 1.14 21.62 -18.97
N ALA A 319 1.46 20.33 -18.89
CA ALA A 319 2.70 19.78 -19.41
C ALA A 319 2.78 19.71 -20.95
N GLY A 320 1.65 19.63 -21.62
CA GLY A 320 1.56 19.68 -23.09
C GLY A 320 1.76 21.09 -23.66
N TRP A 321 1.33 22.11 -22.92
CA TRP A 321 1.38 23.51 -23.36
C TRP A 321 2.75 24.19 -23.12
N THR A 322 3.59 23.67 -22.23
CA THR A 322 4.94 24.23 -21.96
C THR A 322 5.94 24.09 -23.13
N ARG A 323 5.47 23.69 -24.33
CA ARG A 323 6.16 23.89 -25.60
C ARG A 323 5.47 24.97 -26.44
N THR A 324 5.64 26.23 -26.03
CA THR A 324 5.74 27.39 -26.92
C THR A 324 6.82 28.30 -26.40
#